data_AF-A0A964ELP8-F1
#
_entry.id   AF-A0A964ELP8-F1
#
_cell.length_a   1.000
_cell.length_b   1.000
_cell.length_c   1.000
_cell.angle_alpha   90.00
_cell.angle_beta   90.00
_cell.angle_gamma   90.00
#
_symmetry.space_group_name_H-M   'P 1'
#
loop_
_entity.id
_entity.type
_entity.pdbx_description
1 polymer ?
#
loop_
_entity_poly.entity_id
_entity_poly.type
_entity_poly.pdbx_seq_one_letter_code
_entity_poly.pdbx_strand_id
1 'polypeptide(L)' 'MNVFPNPSDGRLNLVFPEGFEGGYLVRDLQGREIHKSGIISGSGPFEADLQELRSGVYFIQAVDEVTGKAYSAKFLIK' A
#
# COMPACT_ATOMS: atom_id res chain seq x y z
N MET A 1 3.23 9.08 -1.51
CA MET A 1 2.72 8.08 -0.56
C MET A 1 3.86 7.69 0.37
N ASN A 2 3.62 7.73 1.68
CA ASN A 2 4.55 7.21 2.67
C ASN A 2 4.01 5.90 3.25
N VAL A 3 4.91 4.96 3.57
CA VAL A 3 4.57 3.63 4.10
C VAL A 3 5.40 3.37 5.35
N PHE A 4 4.74 3.13 6.49
CA PHE A 4 5.42 2.91 7.77
C PHE A 4 4.56 2.07 8.74
N PRO A 5 5.17 1.31 9.67
CA PRO A 5 6.60 1.05 9.78
C PRO A 5 7.11 0.21 8.60
N ASN A 6 8.40 0.30 8.31
CA ASN A 6 9.06 -0.53 7.33
C ASN A 6 10.48 -0.82 7.83
N PRO A 7 10.80 -2.06 8.27
CA PRO A 7 9.99 -3.27 8.20
C PRO A 7 8.72 -3.26 9.07
N SER A 8 7.76 -4.13 8.76
CA SER A 8 6.49 -4.29 9.49
C SER A 8 6.21 -5.74 9.85
N ASP A 9 5.39 -5.97 10.88
CA ASP A 9 4.85 -7.29 11.24
C ASP A 9 3.47 -7.52 10.58
N GLY A 10 3.24 -6.91 9.42
CA GLY A 10 2.01 -7.04 8.63
C GLY A 10 1.00 -5.90 8.80
N ARG A 11 1.18 -4.95 9.73
CA ARG A 11 0.35 -3.73 9.78
C ARG A 11 1.11 -2.54 9.22
N LEU A 12 0.54 -1.88 8.21
CA LEU A 12 1.14 -0.72 7.56
C LEU A 12 0.20 0.48 7.61
N ASN A 13 0.75 1.63 7.94
CA ASN A 13 0.11 2.92 7.70
C ASN A 13 0.55 3.46 6.34
N LEU A 14 -0.44 3.77 5.52
CA LEU A 14 -0.30 4.38 4.20
C LEU A 14 -0.78 5.82 4.29
N VAL A 15 0.11 6.77 4.03
CA VAL A 15 -0.25 8.19 3.99
C VAL A 15 -0.25 8.66 2.54
N PHE A 16 -1.44 8.95 2.04
CA PHE A 16 -1.68 9.53 0.72
C PHE A 16 -1.73 11.06 0.80
N PRO A 17 -1.45 11.77 -0.31
CA PRO A 17 -1.66 13.21 -0.37
C PRO A 17 -3.14 13.57 -0.18
N GLU A 18 -3.40 14.82 0.23
CA GLU A 18 -4.76 15.33 0.37
C GLU A 18 -5.52 15.25 -0.97
N GLY A 19 -6.79 14.85 -0.90
CA GLY A 19 -7.63 14.69 -2.09
C GLY A 19 -7.37 13.41 -2.88
N PHE A 20 -6.60 12.46 -2.35
CA PHE A 20 -6.43 11.15 -2.97
C PHE A 20 -7.77 10.41 -3.05
N GLU A 21 -8.09 9.93 -4.24
CA GLU A 21 -9.19 9.01 -4.50
C GLU A 21 -8.68 7.87 -5.39
N GLY A 22 -8.74 6.64 -4.90
CA GLY A 22 -8.27 5.48 -5.65
C GLY A 22 -7.95 4.29 -4.76
N GLY A 23 -7.34 3.25 -5.32
CA GLY A 23 -6.97 2.04 -4.60
C GLY A 23 -5.47 1.80 -4.54
N TYR A 24 -5.06 0.87 -3.67
CA TYR A 24 -3.73 0.30 -3.67
C TYR A 24 -3.74 -1.20 -3.96
N LEU A 25 -2.58 -1.68 -4.41
CA LEU A 25 -2.31 -3.04 -4.82
C LEU A 25 -0.96 -3.46 -4.25
N VAL A 26 -0.93 -4.62 -3.59
CA VAL A 26 0.29 -5.24 -3.06
C VAL A 26 0.68 -6.42 -3.93
N ARG A 27 1.97 -6.45 -4.32
CA ARG A 27 2.57 -7.52 -5.12
C ARG A 27 3.82 -8.07 -4.45
N ASP A 28 4.11 -9.34 -4.72
CA ASP A 28 5.37 -9.97 -4.31
C ASP A 28 6.51 -9.74 -5.32
N LEU A 29 7.69 -10.29 -5.04
CA LEU A 29 8.87 -10.21 -5.92
C LEU A 29 8.67 -10.84 -7.31
N GLN A 30 7.70 -11.73 -7.48
CA GLN A 30 7.36 -12.35 -8.76
C GLN A 30 6.30 -11.53 -9.53
N GLY A 31 5.85 -10.41 -8.97
CA GLY A 31 4.81 -9.56 -9.53
C GLY A 31 3.40 -10.10 -9.33
N ARG A 32 3.21 -11.15 -8.52
CA ARG A 32 1.88 -11.72 -8.25
C ARG A 32 1.10 -10.75 -7.37
N GLU A 33 -0.16 -10.53 -7.70
CA GLU A 33 -1.10 -9.77 -6.88
C GLU A 33 -1.44 -10.57 -5.61
N ILE A 34 -1.16 -9.97 -4.46
CA ILE A 34 -1.34 -10.60 -3.14
C ILE A 34 -2.52 -9.98 -2.40
N HIS A 35 -2.70 -8.67 -2.56
CA HIS A 35 -3.78 -7.94 -1.92
C HIS A 35 -4.16 -6.73 -2.76
N LYS A 36 -5.45 -6.40 -2.81
CA LYS A 36 -5.96 -5.21 -3.48
C LYS A 36 -7.01 -4.54 -2.61
N SER A 37 -6.88 -3.24 -2.41
CA SER A 37 -7.87 -2.46 -1.67
C SER A 37 -9.06 -2.09 -2.55
N GLY A 38 -10.17 -1.72 -1.90
CA GLY A 38 -11.22 -0.93 -2.54
C GLY A 38 -10.77 0.51 -2.81
N ILE A 39 -11.70 1.32 -3.33
CA ILE A 39 -11.50 2.78 -3.45
C ILE A 39 -11.42 3.37 -2.05
N ILE A 40 -10.35 4.11 -1.84
CA ILE A 40 -10.07 4.90 -0.66
C ILE A 40 -10.29 6.35 -1.05
N SER A 41 -11.16 7.03 -0.31
CA SER A 41 -11.43 8.45 -0.46
C SER A 41 -11.21 9.15 0.87
N GLY A 42 -10.52 10.29 0.83
CA GLY A 42 -10.29 11.14 2.00
C GLY A 42 -8.83 11.41 2.29
N SER A 43 -8.59 12.10 3.41
CA SER A 43 -7.26 12.49 3.87
C SER A 43 -6.90 11.76 5.16
N GLY A 44 -5.62 11.38 5.29
CA GLY A 44 -5.08 10.79 6.52
C GLY A 44 -4.31 9.48 6.31
N PRO A 45 -3.84 8.87 7.41
CA PRO A 45 -3.25 7.55 7.39
C PRO A 45 -4.32 6.47 7.24
N PHE A 46 -4.09 5.53 6.33
CA PHE A 46 -4.92 4.33 6.15
C PHE A 46 -4.15 3.12 6.63
N GLU A 47 -4.80 2.30 7.46
CA GLU A 47 -4.21 1.04 7.91
C GLU A 47 -4.47 -0.05 6.87
N ALA A 48 -3.40 -0.73 6.46
CA ALA A 48 -3.43 -1.95 5.68
C ALA A 48 -3.04 -3.12 6.59
N ASP A 49 -3.97 -4.05 6.78
CA ASP A 49 -3.73 -5.30 7.51
C ASP A 49 -3.32 -6.41 6.53
N LEU A 50 -2.06 -6.80 6.63
CA LEU A 50 -1.35 -7.77 5.82
C LEU A 50 -0.66 -8.82 6.70
N GLN A 51 -1.17 -9.06 7.92
CA GLN A 51 -0.59 -10.01 8.88
C GLN A 51 -0.53 -11.46 8.37
N GLU A 52 -1.38 -11.82 7.40
CA GLU A 52 -1.39 -13.16 6.80
C GLU A 52 -0.24 -13.38 5.80
N LEU A 53 0.50 -12.32 5.44
CA LEU A 53 1.60 -12.43 4.51
C LEU A 53 2.83 -13.03 5.19
N ARG A 54 3.52 -13.89 4.46
CA ARG A 54 4.80 -14.47 4.91
C ARG A 54 5.88 -13.39 4.95
N SER A 55 6.89 -13.60 5.79
CA SER A 55 8.09 -12.77 5.80
C SER A 55 8.70 -12.66 4.40
N GLY A 56 9.02 -11.44 3.98
CA GLY A 56 9.51 -11.20 2.63
C GLY A 56 9.41 -9.76 2.17
N VAL A 57 9.85 -9.54 0.93
CA VAL A 57 9.81 -8.23 0.27
C VAL A 57 8.55 -8.13 -0.58
N TYR A 58 7.85 -7.01 -0.44
CA TYR A 58 6.63 -6.70 -1.15
C TYR A 58 6.69 -5.28 -1.73
N PHE A 59 5.88 -5.04 -2.75
CA PHE A 59 5.67 -3.74 -3.35
C PHE A 59 4.22 -3.35 -3.19
N ILE A 60 3.98 -2.11 -2.76
CA ILE A 60 2.66 -1.50 -2.77
C ILE A 60 2.63 -0.41 -3.83
N GLN A 61 1.58 -0.41 -4.65
CA GLN A 61 1.33 0.57 -5.68
C GLN A 61 -0.06 1.17 -5.49
N ALA A 62 -0.20 2.47 -5.64
CA ALA A 62 -1.49 3.14 -5.60
C ALA A 62 -1.62 4.07 -6.80
N VAL A 63 -2.82 4.19 -7.35
CA VAL A 63 -3.11 5.11 -8.44
C VAL A 63 -4.21 6.04 -7.97
N ASP A 64 -3.93 7.34 -8.03
CA ASP A 64 -4.92 8.39 -7.82
C ASP A 64 -5.75 8.54 -9.09
N GLU A 65 -7.03 8.22 -9.02
CA GLU A 65 -7.97 8.25 -10.14
C GLU A 65 -8.34 9.68 -10.55
N VAL A 66 -8.15 10.68 -9.66
CA VAL A 66 -8.41 12.10 -9.96
C VAL A 66 -7.27 12.69 -10.78
N THR A 67 -6.02 12.45 -10.34
CA THR A 67 -4.85 13.08 -10.95
C THR A 67 -4.12 12.18 -11.95
N GLY A 68 -4.43 10.88 -11.98
CA GLY A 68 -3.71 9.86 -12.74
C GLY A 68 -2.31 9.55 -12.21
N LYS A 69 -1.91 10.13 -11.07
CA LYS A 69 -0.58 9.92 -10.50
C LYS A 69 -0.48 8.55 -9.85
N ALA A 70 0.58 7.83 -10.19
CA ALA A 70 0.93 6.57 -9.54
C ALA A 70 1.95 6.80 -8.42
N TYR A 71 1.77 6.10 -7.31
CA TYR A 71 2.70 6.03 -6.19
C TYR A 71 3.13 4.59 -5.99
N SER A 72 4.37 4.38 -5.58
CA SER A 72 4.87 3.05 -5.26
C SER A 72 5.86 3.09 -4.11
N ALA A 73 5.90 2.00 -3.34
CA ALA A 73 6.88 1.81 -2.29
C ALA A 73 7.20 0.32 -2.14
N LYS A 74 8.42 0.03 -1.70
CA LYS A 74 8.86 -1.32 -1.30
C LYS A 74 8.83 -1.42 0.22
N PHE A 75 8.34 -2.52 0.76
CA PHE A 75 8.37 -2.80 2.19
C PHE A 75 8.76 -4.24 2.48
N LEU A 76 9.22 -4.46 3.72
CA LEU A 76 9.60 -5.77 4.23
C LEU A 76 8.62 -6.21 5.32
N ILE A 77 8.10 -7.42 5.21
CA ILE A 77 7.41 -8.12 6.31
C ILE A 77 8.42 -9.02 7.01
N LYS A 78 8.44 -8.98 8.34
CA LYS A 78 9.29 -9.85 9.18
C LYS A 78 8.60 -11.15 9.55
#